data_AF-A0A2E7QBP2-F1
#
_entry.id   AF-A0A2E7QBP2-F1
#
_cell.length_a   1.000
_cell.length_b   1.000
_cell.length_c   1.000
_cell.angle_alpha   90.00
_cell.angle_beta   90.00
_cell.angle_gamma   90.00
#
_symmetry.space_group_name_H-M   'P 1'
#
loop_
_entity.id
_entity.type
_entity.pdbx_description
1 polymer ?
#
loop_
_entity_poly.entity_id
_entity_poly.type
_entity_poly.pdbx_seq_one_letter_code
_entity_poly.pdbx_strand_id
1 'polypeptide(L)'
;MLIIDGLHFLGRELIMSNVTDGTKAVLERHLLAFAARDVDAIMKNYADNAVILSARGIVRDHDAIAKFFAGFIKYTPPEVQAQFELIHQDCEQDIAYIVWSMGDNTPLGTDTYQVRDDKISIQTVAVHQL
;
A
#
# COMPACT_ATOMS: atom_id res chain seq x y z
N MET A 1 2.10 -32.47 33.73
CA MET A 1 2.48 -32.12 32.35
C MET A 1 1.46 -31.11 31.86
N LEU A 2 1.75 -29.82 32.05
CA LEU A 2 0.82 -28.73 31.81
C LEU A 2 0.97 -28.24 30.36
N ILE A 3 -0.16 -28.15 29.67
CA ILE A 3 -0.34 -27.61 28.32
C ILE A 3 -0.22 -26.08 28.43
N ILE A 4 1.00 -25.53 28.43
CA ILE A 4 1.22 -24.07 28.47
C ILE A 4 1.79 -23.55 27.13
N ASP A 5 2.52 -24.38 26.39
CA ASP A 5 3.14 -23.96 25.11
C ASP A 5 2.12 -23.70 23.98
N GLY A 6 0.98 -24.41 23.99
CA GLY A 6 -0.06 -24.26 22.96
C GLY A 6 -0.83 -22.94 23.03
N LEU A 7 -1.03 -22.38 24.23
CA LEU A 7 -1.81 -21.14 24.41
C LEU A 7 -1.02 -19.89 23.99
N HIS A 8 0.30 -19.88 24.21
CA HIS A 8 1.19 -18.82 23.73
C HIS A 8 1.29 -18.81 22.19
N PHE A 9 1.35 -19.99 21.57
CA PHE A 9 1.40 -20.12 20.11
C PHE A 9 0.09 -19.63 19.46
N LEU A 10 -1.07 -20.07 19.97
CA LEU A 10 -2.38 -19.62 19.51
C LEU A 10 -2.59 -18.11 19.71
N GLY A 11 -2.13 -17.54 20.83
CA GLY A 11 -2.23 -16.10 21.07
C GLY A 11 -1.40 -15.27 20.08
N ARG A 12 -0.18 -15.72 19.76
CA ARG A 12 0.68 -15.07 18.76
C ARG A 12 0.08 -15.16 17.35
N GLU A 13 -0.45 -16.32 16.99
CA GLU A 13 -1.06 -16.53 15.68
C GLU A 13 -2.34 -15.70 15.50
N LEU A 14 -3.18 -15.60 16.52
CA LEU A 14 -4.37 -14.74 16.51
C LEU A 14 -4.03 -13.24 16.45
N ILE A 15 -2.97 -12.80 17.14
CA ILE A 15 -2.49 -11.42 17.05
C ILE A 15 -1.97 -11.15 15.63
N MET A 16 -1.18 -12.06 15.07
CA MET A 16 -0.67 -11.94 13.70
C MET A 16 -1.82 -11.92 12.67
N SER A 17 -2.83 -12.79 12.81
CA SER A 17 -3.99 -12.79 11.92
C SER A 17 -4.75 -11.46 12.00
N ASN A 18 -4.97 -10.92 13.21
CA ASN A 18 -5.61 -9.62 13.37
C ASN A 18 -4.79 -8.46 12.77
N VAL A 19 -3.46 -8.51 12.88
CA VAL A 19 -2.58 -7.51 12.25
C VAL A 19 -2.67 -7.64 10.73
N THR A 20 -2.59 -8.85 10.17
CA THR A 20 -2.74 -9.10 8.74
C THR A 20 -4.09 -8.60 8.21
N ASP A 21 -5.19 -8.87 8.93
CA ASP A 21 -6.53 -8.38 8.57
C ASP A 21 -6.60 -6.84 8.60
N GLY A 22 -5.95 -6.20 9.59
CA GLY A 22 -5.82 -4.74 9.64
C GLY A 22 -5.04 -4.18 8.46
N THR A 23 -3.90 -4.78 8.12
CA THR A 23 -3.09 -4.41 6.95
C THR A 23 -3.88 -4.52 5.66
N LYS A 24 -4.64 -5.61 5.49
CA LYS A 24 -5.53 -5.81 4.33
C LYS A 24 -6.59 -4.73 4.24
N ALA A 25 -7.24 -4.37 5.35
CA ALA A 25 -8.25 -3.32 5.37
C ALA A 25 -7.69 -1.94 4.98
N VAL A 26 -6.47 -1.60 5.42
CA VAL A 26 -5.78 -0.37 5.02
C VAL A 26 -5.47 -0.38 3.52
N LEU A 27 -4.94 -1.49 3.00
CA LEU A 27 -4.63 -1.64 1.58
C LEU A 27 -5.88 -1.48 0.72
N GLU A 28 -6.98 -2.16 1.04
CA GLU A 28 -8.24 -2.08 0.30
C GLU A 28 -8.78 -0.64 0.26
N ARG A 29 -8.81 0.03 1.42
CA ARG A 29 -9.23 1.43 1.53
C ARG A 29 -8.33 2.37 0.71
N HIS A 30 -7.02 2.12 0.72
CA HIS A 30 -6.05 2.89 -0.06
C HIS A 30 -6.24 2.69 -1.57
N LEU A 31 -6.39 1.46 -2.04
CA LEU A 31 -6.62 1.14 -3.46
C LEU A 31 -7.96 1.71 -3.96
N LEU A 32 -9.01 1.69 -3.14
CA LEU A 32 -10.29 2.34 -3.48
C LEU A 32 -10.14 3.86 -3.61
N ALA A 33 -9.42 4.51 -2.70
CA ALA A 33 -9.14 5.95 -2.78
C ALA A 33 -8.29 6.28 -4.03
N PHE A 34 -7.31 5.44 -4.34
CA PHE A 34 -6.49 5.55 -5.55
C PHE A 34 -7.36 5.45 -6.82
N ALA A 35 -8.21 4.42 -6.92
CA ALA A 35 -9.13 4.23 -8.03
C ALA A 35 -10.12 5.40 -8.19
N ALA A 36 -10.56 5.99 -7.07
CA ALA A 36 -11.41 7.17 -7.06
C ALA A 36 -10.70 8.47 -7.45
N ARG A 37 -9.37 8.45 -7.62
CA ARG A 37 -8.53 9.63 -7.92
C ARG A 37 -8.68 10.74 -6.87
N ASP A 38 -8.91 10.36 -5.62
CA ASP A 38 -9.14 11.28 -4.50
C ASP A 38 -7.88 11.38 -3.64
N VAL A 39 -7.11 12.45 -3.84
CA VAL A 39 -5.86 12.69 -3.10
C VAL A 39 -6.13 12.80 -1.59
N ASP A 40 -7.21 13.46 -1.18
CA ASP A 40 -7.52 13.64 0.24
C ASP A 40 -7.86 12.29 0.89
N ALA A 41 -8.61 11.44 0.19
CA ALA A 41 -8.90 10.09 0.65
C ALA A 41 -7.65 9.20 0.66
N ILE A 42 -6.76 9.31 -0.33
CA ILE A 42 -5.47 8.60 -0.34
C ILE A 42 -4.65 9.00 0.89
N MET A 43 -4.53 10.30 1.15
CA MET A 43 -3.72 10.85 2.23
C MET A 43 -4.25 10.52 3.62
N LYS A 44 -5.55 10.24 3.78
CA LYS A 44 -6.11 9.69 5.02
C LYS A 44 -5.55 8.30 5.37
N ASN A 45 -4.91 7.60 4.44
CA ASN A 45 -4.28 6.31 4.70
C ASN A 45 -2.83 6.43 5.15
N TYR A 46 -2.15 7.56 4.95
CA TYR A 46 -0.75 7.73 5.34
C TYR A 46 -0.62 8.29 6.76
N ALA A 47 0.43 7.86 7.45
CA ALA A 47 0.90 8.50 8.67
C ALA A 47 1.58 9.85 8.34
N ASP A 48 1.59 10.78 9.29
CA ASP A 48 2.15 12.13 9.07
C ASP A 48 3.64 12.10 8.71
N ASN A 49 4.38 11.13 9.24
CA ASN A 49 5.80 10.91 9.02
C ASN A 49 6.11 9.85 7.97
N ALA A 50 5.13 9.48 7.14
CA ALA A 50 5.31 8.43 6.15
C ALA A 50 6.37 8.79 5.09
N VAL A 51 6.90 7.76 4.43
CA VAL A 51 7.87 7.90 3.35
C VAL A 51 7.51 7.00 2.17
N ILE A 52 7.78 7.47 0.95
CA ILE A 52 7.75 6.66 -0.28
C ILE A 52 9.19 6.51 -0.79
N LEU A 53 9.65 5.27 -0.96
CA LEU A 53 10.92 4.96 -1.59
C LEU A 53 10.66 4.55 -3.04
N SER A 54 11.35 5.20 -3.97
CA SER A 54 11.20 4.92 -5.40
C SER A 54 12.56 4.92 -6.10
N ALA A 55 12.58 4.49 -7.37
CA ALA A 55 13.76 4.62 -8.22
C ALA A 55 14.22 6.08 -8.41
N ARG A 56 13.36 7.07 -8.14
CA ARG A 56 13.66 8.51 -8.24
C ARG A 56 14.13 9.12 -6.90
N GLY A 57 14.28 8.30 -5.86
CA GLY A 57 14.64 8.74 -4.52
C GLY A 57 13.47 8.66 -3.55
N ILE A 58 13.63 9.33 -2.41
CA ILE A 58 12.72 9.23 -1.26
C ILE A 58 11.82 10.47 -1.20
N VAL A 59 10.50 10.27 -1.20
CA VAL A 59 9.50 11.27 -0.86
C VAL A 59 9.24 11.17 0.64
N ARG A 60 9.40 12.25 1.36
CA ARG A 60 9.26 12.29 2.83
C ARG A 60 8.09 13.17 3.19
N ASP A 61 7.43 12.86 4.30
CA ASP A 61 6.35 13.64 4.89
C ASP A 61 5.05 13.68 4.08
N HIS A 62 3.97 13.99 4.80
CA HIS A 62 2.60 13.97 4.31
C HIS A 62 2.39 14.94 3.13
N ASP A 63 2.95 16.15 3.20
CA ASP A 63 2.81 17.17 2.16
C ASP A 63 3.48 16.76 0.85
N ALA A 64 4.67 16.17 0.90
CA ALA A 64 5.34 15.73 -0.32
C ALA A 64 4.66 14.49 -0.93
N ILE A 65 4.13 13.58 -0.10
CA ILE A 65 3.35 12.43 -0.58
C ILE A 65 2.04 12.90 -1.24
N ALA A 66 1.35 13.89 -0.67
CA ALA A 66 0.17 14.48 -1.29
C ALA A 66 0.49 15.07 -2.67
N LYS A 67 1.62 15.79 -2.79
CA LYS A 67 2.10 16.33 -4.07
C LYS A 67 2.48 15.23 -5.06
N PHE A 68 3.05 14.12 -4.58
CA PHE A 68 3.36 12.95 -5.40
C PHE A 68 2.10 12.37 -6.05
N PHE A 69 1.05 12.09 -5.27
CA PHE A 69 -0.22 11.57 -5.81
C PHE A 69 -0.98 12.59 -6.66
N ALA A 70 -1.02 13.87 -6.25
CA ALA A 70 -1.61 14.93 -7.06
C ALA A 70 -0.89 15.07 -8.41
N GLY A 71 0.43 14.95 -8.43
CA GLY A 71 1.23 14.90 -9.65
C GLY A 71 0.87 13.69 -10.51
N PHE A 72 0.85 12.49 -9.91
CA PHE A 72 0.45 11.27 -10.62
C PHE A 72 -0.93 11.42 -11.27
N ILE A 73 -1.95 11.83 -10.52
CA ILE A 73 -3.32 12.01 -11.01
C ILE A 73 -3.37 13.08 -12.11
N LYS A 74 -2.65 14.20 -11.94
CA LYS A 74 -2.60 15.27 -12.93
C LYS A 74 -2.02 14.81 -14.27
N TYR A 75 -0.98 13.96 -14.24
CA TYR A 75 -0.26 13.54 -15.44
C TYR A 75 -0.70 12.18 -16.00
N THR A 76 -1.53 11.43 -15.26
CA THR A 76 -2.15 10.19 -15.70
C THR A 76 -3.61 10.45 -16.09
N PRO A 77 -3.96 10.41 -17.39
CA PRO A 77 -5.34 10.55 -17.83
C PRO A 77 -6.27 9.49 -17.18
N PRO A 78 -7.54 9.80 -16.90
CA PRO A 78 -8.48 8.85 -16.29
C PRO A 78 -8.59 7.53 -17.05
N GLU A 79 -8.60 7.57 -18.38
CA GLU A 79 -8.68 6.41 -19.26
C GLU A 79 -7.42 5.53 -19.22
N VAL A 80 -6.27 6.11 -18.87
CA VAL A 80 -5.02 5.34 -18.65
C VAL A 80 -5.09 4.67 -17.28
N GLN A 81 -5.49 5.41 -16.24
CA GLN A 81 -5.63 4.82 -14.91
C GLN A 81 -6.73 3.76 -14.83
N ALA A 82 -7.79 3.88 -15.62
CA ALA A 82 -8.85 2.87 -15.70
C ALA A 82 -8.35 1.50 -16.21
N GLN A 83 -7.14 1.44 -16.79
CA GLN A 83 -6.47 0.21 -17.19
C GLN A 83 -5.61 -0.39 -16.07
N PHE A 84 -5.63 0.19 -14.86
CA PHE A 84 -4.98 -0.39 -13.70
C PHE A 84 -5.57 -1.78 -13.42
N GLU A 85 -4.70 -2.79 -13.39
CA GLU A 85 -5.05 -4.15 -13.07
C GLU A 85 -4.18 -4.63 -11.91
N LEU A 86 -4.83 -5.09 -10.84
CA LEU A 86 -4.15 -5.73 -9.71
C LEU A 86 -3.88 -7.19 -10.08
N ILE A 87 -2.62 -7.53 -10.32
CA ILE A 87 -2.18 -8.85 -10.76
C ILE A 87 -2.00 -9.79 -9.55
N HIS A 88 -1.44 -9.25 -8.46
CA HIS A 88 -1.13 -10.01 -7.26
C HIS A 88 -1.29 -9.15 -6.02
N GLN A 89 -1.75 -9.75 -4.92
CA GLN A 89 -1.85 -9.11 -3.62
C GLN A 89 -1.60 -10.14 -2.53
N ASP A 90 -0.63 -9.87 -1.66
CA ASP A 90 -0.40 -10.58 -0.41
C ASP A 90 -0.37 -9.60 0.76
N CYS A 91 -0.81 -10.07 1.92
CA CYS A 91 -0.64 -9.38 3.20
C CYS A 91 -0.13 -10.38 4.22
N GLU A 92 0.92 -10.01 4.95
CA GLU A 92 1.49 -10.80 6.04
C GLU A 92 1.96 -9.84 7.13
N GLN A 93 1.44 -10.00 8.33
CA GLN A 93 1.69 -9.10 9.45
C GLN A 93 1.39 -7.64 9.06
N ASP A 94 2.34 -6.73 9.29
CA ASP A 94 2.23 -5.31 9.00
C ASP A 94 2.61 -4.95 7.55
N ILE A 95 2.80 -5.95 6.67
CA ILE A 95 3.23 -5.74 5.28
C ILE A 95 2.15 -6.13 4.29
N ALA A 96 1.85 -5.23 3.37
CA ALA A 96 1.09 -5.49 2.15
C ALA A 96 2.02 -5.41 0.93
N TYR A 97 1.92 -6.37 0.03
CA TYR A 97 2.65 -6.38 -1.25
C TYR A 97 1.66 -6.54 -2.39
N ILE A 98 1.81 -5.70 -3.43
CA ILE A 98 1.02 -5.80 -4.64
C ILE A 98 1.90 -5.80 -5.89
N VAL A 99 1.39 -6.48 -6.92
CA VAL A 99 1.88 -6.39 -8.30
C VAL A 99 0.72 -5.93 -9.16
N TRP A 100 0.98 -4.99 -10.06
CA TRP A 100 -0.02 -4.40 -10.92
C TRP A 100 0.53 -4.10 -12.32
N SER A 101 -0.37 -3.88 -13.26
CA SER A 101 -0.09 -3.29 -14.57
C SER A 101 -1.01 -2.08 -14.79
N MET A 102 -0.66 -1.22 -15.75
CA MET A 102 -1.49 -0.08 -16.13
C MET A 102 -1.28 0.25 -17.61
N GLY A 103 -2.10 -0.36 -18.45
CA GLY A 103 -2.00 -0.24 -19.90
C GLY A 103 -0.69 -0.77 -20.49
N ASP A 104 -0.52 -0.59 -21.79
CA ASP A 104 0.59 -1.20 -22.53
C ASP A 104 1.97 -0.62 -22.15
N ASN A 105 2.02 0.67 -21.77
CA ASN A 105 3.27 1.36 -21.44
C ASN A 105 3.78 1.04 -20.03
N THR A 106 2.97 0.43 -19.18
CA THR A 106 3.37 0.04 -17.82
C THR A 106 2.94 -1.40 -17.55
N PRO A 107 3.65 -2.38 -18.14
CA PRO A 107 3.28 -3.79 -18.02
C PRO A 107 3.54 -4.38 -16.62
N LEU A 108 4.36 -3.72 -15.80
CA LEU A 108 4.69 -4.19 -14.46
C LEU A 108 5.00 -3.02 -13.52
N GLY A 109 4.26 -2.95 -12.42
CA GLY A 109 4.54 -2.13 -11.25
C GLY A 109 4.36 -2.95 -9.99
N THR A 110 5.06 -2.55 -8.93
CA THR A 110 4.92 -3.14 -7.59
C THR A 110 4.89 -2.06 -6.53
N ASP A 111 4.11 -2.31 -5.50
CA ASP A 111 4.15 -1.54 -4.27
C ASP A 111 4.28 -2.48 -3.07
N THR A 112 5.07 -2.06 -2.08
CA THR A 112 5.08 -2.66 -0.74
C THR A 112 4.70 -1.59 0.25
N TYR A 113 3.75 -1.88 1.15
CA TYR A 113 3.28 -0.98 2.18
C TYR A 113 3.56 -1.57 3.55
N GLN A 114 4.15 -0.79 4.45
CA GLN A 114 4.17 -1.09 5.88
C GLN A 114 3.07 -0.33 6.59
N VAL A 115 2.16 -1.06 7.23
CA VAL A 115 0.99 -0.55 7.94
C VAL A 115 1.20 -0.61 9.45
N ARG A 116 1.15 0.54 10.11
CA ARG A 116 1.23 0.66 11.57
C ARG A 116 0.13 1.60 12.04
N ASP A 117 -0.53 1.25 13.14
CA ASP A 117 -1.59 2.07 13.72
C ASP A 117 -2.68 2.48 12.71
N ASP A 118 -3.14 1.54 11.86
CA ASP A 118 -4.12 1.75 10.77
C ASP A 118 -3.67 2.78 9.70
N LYS A 119 -2.36 3.02 9.59
CA LYS A 119 -1.75 3.96 8.65
C LYS A 119 -0.55 3.36 7.91
N ILE A 120 -0.41 3.73 6.64
CA ILE A 120 0.78 3.47 5.84
C ILE A 120 1.92 4.35 6.36
N SER A 121 2.96 3.71 6.88
CA SER A 121 4.17 4.37 7.40
C SER A 121 5.31 4.36 6.37
N ILE A 122 5.39 3.33 5.54
CA ILE A 122 6.37 3.21 4.47
C ILE A 122 5.65 2.66 3.24
N GLN A 123 5.95 3.22 2.08
CA GLN A 123 5.68 2.59 0.79
C GLN A 123 6.99 2.47 0.02
N THR A 124 7.19 1.36 -0.67
CA THR A 124 8.17 1.27 -1.75
C THR A 124 7.46 1.06 -3.06
N VAL A 125 7.87 1.75 -4.12
CA VAL A 125 7.29 1.64 -5.45
C VAL A 125 8.39 1.38 -6.49
N ALA A 126 8.15 0.40 -7.35
CA ALA A 126 8.95 0.16 -8.54
C ALA A 126 8.04 -0.01 -9.73
N VAL A 127 8.40 0.62 -10.85
CA VAL A 127 7.61 0.55 -12.09
C VAL A 127 8.55 0.32 -13.25
N HIS A 128 8.22 -0.65 -14.08
CA HIS A 128 8.82 -0.84 -15.38
C HIS A 128 7.93 -0.16 -16.43
N GLN A 129 8.47 0.87 -17.08
CA GLN A 129 7.81 1.59 -18.17
C GLN A 129 8.56 1.32 -19.48
N LEU A 130 7.79 1.17 -20.57
CA LEU A 130 8.30 0.96 -21.93
C LEU A 130 8.51 2.28 -22.68
#